data_AF-A0A352NA85-F1
#
_entry.id   AF-A0A352NA85-F1
#
_cell.length_a   1.000
_cell.length_b   1.000
_cell.length_c   1.000
_cell.angle_alpha   90.00
_cell.angle_beta   90.00
_cell.angle_gamma   90.00
#
_symmetry.space_group_name_H-M   'P 1'
#
loop_
_entity.id
_entity.type
_entity.pdbx_description
1 polymer ?
#
loop_
_entity_poly.entity_id
_entity_poly.type
_entity_poly.pdbx_seq_one_letter_code
_entity_poly.pdbx_strand_id
1 'polypeptide(L)'
;MKIFIKLILILLMSSALFQGCYNYPAIPDAVNQNTYTALQKEQQKLIPEDCRILTLELAEQISIANNPDYLSAGHAVNAAWYRFYTSLSSYFPTITAGYT
;
A
#
# COMPACT_ATOMS: atom_id res chain seq x y z
N MET A 1 10.82 -17.52 41.90
CA MET A 1 9.89 -16.46 41.42
C MET A 1 10.50 -15.48 40.42
N LYS A 2 11.67 -14.86 40.69
CA LYS A 2 12.24 -13.82 39.81
C LYS A 2 12.66 -14.31 38.40
N ILE A 3 13.05 -15.58 38.26
CA ILE A 3 13.40 -16.18 36.96
C ILE A 3 12.17 -16.42 36.07
N PHE A 4 11.05 -16.85 36.65
CA PHE A 4 9.80 -17.10 35.92
C PHE A 4 9.21 -15.79 35.35
N ILE A 5 9.28 -14.70 36.11
CA ILE A 5 8.86 -13.36 35.66
C ILE A 5 9.72 -12.86 34.51
N LYS A 6 11.04 -13.08 34.55
CA LYS A 6 11.94 -12.72 33.44
C LYS A 6 11.65 -13.52 32.17
N LEU A 7 11.31 -14.80 32.30
CA LEU A 7 11.00 -15.68 31.15
C LEU A 7 9.71 -15.27 30.45
N ILE A 8 8.68 -14.88 31.22
CA ILE A 8 7.42 -14.36 30.69
C ILE A 8 7.64 -13.03 29.95
N LEU A 9 8.48 -12.14 30.50
CA LEU A 9 8.81 -10.85 29.88
C LEU A 9 9.56 -11.02 28.54
N ILE A 10 10.46 -12.00 28.45
CA ILE A 10 11.19 -12.30 27.20
C ILE A 10 10.24 -12.87 26.13
N LEU A 11 9.26 -13.68 26.52
CA LEU A 11 8.28 -14.28 25.61
C LEU A 11 7.26 -13.25 25.08
N LEU A 12 6.87 -12.29 25.92
CA LEU A 12 6.01 -11.16 25.53
C LEU A 12 6.73 -10.18 24.60
N MET A 13 8.04 -9.98 24.79
CA MET A 13 8.82 -9.06 23.96
C MET A 13 9.14 -9.65 22.57
N SER A 14 9.25 -10.98 22.47
CA SER A 14 9.48 -11.68 21.20
C SER A 14 8.21 -11.77 20.34
N SER A 15 7.02 -11.88 20.94
CA SER A 15 5.75 -11.88 20.19
C SER A 15 5.39 -10.52 19.55
N ALA A 16 5.87 -9.41 20.11
CA ALA A 16 5.70 -8.07 19.53
C ALA A 16 6.53 -7.86 18.25
N LEU A 17 7.65 -8.57 18.09
CA LEU A 17 8.55 -8.42 16.94
C LEU A 17 8.06 -9.15 15.68
N PHE A 18 7.09 -10.08 15.81
CA PHE A 18 6.55 -10.84 14.68
C PHE A 18 5.23 -10.29 14.12
N GLN A 19 4.67 -9.21 14.70
CA GLN A 19 3.49 -8.54 14.13
C GLN A 19 3.90 -7.46 13.13
N GLY A 20 4.56 -7.87 12.05
CA GLY A 20 4.75 -7.05 10.86
C GLY A 20 3.46 -6.99 10.04
N CYS A 21 2.37 -6.46 10.59
CA CYS A 21 1.18 -6.17 9.82
C CYS A 21 1.45 -4.96 8.92
N TYR A 22 2.01 -5.22 7.73
CA TYR A 22 2.10 -4.19 6.71
C TYR A 22 0.68 -3.89 6.23
N ASN A 23 0.13 -2.76 6.67
CA ASN A 23 -1.18 -2.31 6.24
C ASN A 23 -1.03 -1.70 4.85
N TYR A 24 -1.51 -2.41 3.84
CA TYR A 24 -1.58 -1.85 2.50
C TYR A 24 -2.54 -0.66 2.52
N PRO A 25 -2.12 0.53 2.07
CA PRO A 25 -3.04 1.65 1.95
C PRO A 25 -4.24 1.20 1.09
N ALA A 26 -5.43 1.64 1.48
CA ALA A 26 -6.64 1.34 0.72
C ALA A 26 -6.44 1.76 -0.75
N ILE A 27 -6.98 0.95 -1.66
CA ILE A 27 -6.93 1.25 -3.10
C ILE A 27 -7.59 2.64 -3.28
N PRO A 28 -6.90 3.61 -3.90
CA PRO A 28 -7.45 4.95 -4.04
C PRO A 28 -8.74 4.89 -4.87
N ASP A 29 -9.71 5.73 -4.52
CA ASP A 29 -11.02 5.78 -5.18
C ASP A 29 -10.90 6.06 -6.69
N ALA A 30 -9.75 6.59 -7.12
CA ALA A 30 -9.39 6.89 -8.51
C ALA A 30 -9.57 5.68 -9.43
N VAL A 31 -9.33 4.46 -8.93
CA VAL A 31 -9.40 3.24 -9.73
C VAL A 31 -10.84 2.87 -10.08
N ASN A 32 -11.81 3.24 -9.25
CA ASN A 32 -13.22 2.88 -9.41
C ASN A 32 -14.05 4.00 -10.06
N GLN A 33 -13.45 5.16 -10.33
CA GLN A 33 -14.12 6.35 -10.82
C GLN A 33 -13.78 6.59 -12.29
N ASN A 34 -14.77 7.02 -13.08
CA ASN A 34 -14.56 7.36 -14.49
C ASN A 34 -13.98 8.77 -14.69
N THR A 35 -13.91 9.59 -13.62
CA THR A 35 -13.48 10.98 -13.70
C THR A 35 -12.68 11.39 -12.46
N TYR A 36 -11.59 12.13 -12.68
CA TYR A 36 -10.70 12.63 -11.62
C TYR A 36 -11.36 13.58 -10.61
N THR A 37 -12.39 14.33 -11.02
CA THR A 37 -13.13 15.26 -10.15
C THR A 37 -13.93 14.57 -9.05
N ALA A 38 -14.11 13.25 -9.12
CA ALA A 38 -14.80 12.48 -8.10
C ALA A 38 -13.89 12.07 -6.92
N LEU A 39 -12.58 12.37 -6.99
CA LEU A 39 -11.63 12.05 -5.92
C LEU A 39 -11.76 12.99 -4.72
N GLN A 40 -11.56 12.45 -3.52
CA GLN A 40 -11.47 13.28 -2.32
C GLN A 40 -10.22 14.16 -2.41
N LYS A 41 -10.30 15.40 -1.90
CA LYS A 41 -9.19 16.37 -2.01
C LYS A 41 -7.89 15.85 -1.40
N GLU A 42 -7.97 14.99 -0.39
CA GLU A 42 -6.81 14.39 0.27
C GLU A 42 -6.07 13.37 -0.63
N GLN A 43 -6.76 12.79 -1.61
CA GLN A 43 -6.20 11.82 -2.56
C GLN A 43 -5.66 12.50 -3.83
N GLN A 44 -5.98 13.78 -4.02
CA GLN A 44 -5.60 14.56 -5.19
C GLN A 44 -4.21 15.18 -5.00
N LYS A 45 -3.37 15.14 -6.05
CA LYS A 45 -2.16 15.97 -6.07
C LYS A 45 -2.57 17.40 -6.37
N LEU A 46 -2.64 18.22 -5.32
CA LEU A 46 -3.00 19.63 -5.44
C LEU A 46 -1.82 20.48 -5.95
N ILE A 47 -2.17 21.63 -6.54
CA ILE A 47 -1.21 22.68 -6.83
C ILE A 47 -0.60 23.15 -5.50
N PRO A 48 0.73 23.31 -5.40
CA PRO A 48 1.37 23.81 -4.19
C PRO A 48 0.82 25.20 -3.78
N GLU A 49 0.58 25.41 -2.49
CA GLU A 49 -0.02 26.65 -1.96
C GLU A 49 0.82 27.90 -2.28
N ASP A 50 2.14 27.78 -2.39
CA ASP A 50 3.07 28.88 -2.74
C ASP A 50 3.35 28.98 -4.26
N CYS A 51 2.48 28.39 -5.09
CA CYS A 51 2.64 28.43 -6.54
C CYS A 51 2.13 29.74 -7.13
N ARG A 52 3.03 30.71 -7.33
CA ARG A 52 2.69 31.98 -7.99
C ARG A 52 2.56 31.87 -9.51
N ILE A 53 3.28 30.95 -10.14
CA ILE A 53 3.27 30.72 -11.59
C ILE A 53 3.18 29.22 -11.85
N LEU A 54 2.12 28.80 -12.53
CA LEU A 54 1.95 27.43 -13.00
C LEU A 54 2.76 27.24 -14.29
N THR A 55 3.95 26.66 -14.16
CA THR A 55 4.76 26.28 -15.33
C THR A 55 4.13 25.09 -16.04
N LEU A 56 4.41 24.96 -17.35
CA LEU A 56 3.93 23.82 -18.13
C LEU A 56 4.36 22.48 -17.50
N GLU A 57 5.62 22.38 -17.11
CA GLU A 57 6.18 21.19 -16.46
C GLU A 57 5.42 20.82 -15.16
N LEU A 58 5.12 21.81 -14.30
CA LEU A 58 4.38 21.55 -13.07
C LEU A 58 2.94 21.13 -13.37
N ALA A 59 2.29 21.75 -14.36
CA ALA A 59 0.95 21.38 -14.79
C ALA A 59 0.91 19.94 -15.33
N GLU A 60 1.90 19.53 -16.12
CA GLU A 60 2.03 18.17 -16.64
C GLU A 60 2.24 17.16 -15.51
N GLN A 61 3.15 17.42 -14.57
CA GLN A 61 3.40 16.55 -13.43
C GLN A 61 2.14 16.35 -12.57
N ILE A 62 1.42 17.43 -12.28
CA ILE A 62 0.16 17.38 -11.55
C ILE A 62 -0.87 16.59 -12.36
N SER A 63 -0.98 16.82 -13.68
CA SER A 63 -1.94 16.12 -14.54
C SER A 63 -1.67 14.61 -14.60
N ILE A 64 -0.40 14.19 -14.69
CA ILE A 64 -0.01 12.78 -14.71
C ILE A 64 -0.28 12.11 -13.36
N ALA A 65 0.09 12.76 -12.26
CA ALA A 65 -0.13 12.24 -10.90
C ALA A 65 -1.62 12.00 -10.60
N ASN A 66 -2.48 12.75 -11.29
CA ASN A 66 -3.92 12.76 -11.12
C ASN A 66 -4.65 11.99 -12.22
N ASN A 67 -3.97 11.45 -13.21
CA ASN A 67 -4.64 10.77 -14.30
C ASN A 67 -5.13 9.36 -13.85
N PRO A 68 -6.45 9.07 -13.89
CA PRO A 68 -6.98 7.78 -13.45
C PRO A 68 -6.53 6.61 -14.34
N ASP A 69 -6.34 6.83 -15.65
CA ASP A 69 -5.83 5.81 -16.56
C ASP A 69 -4.37 5.46 -16.22
N TYR A 70 -3.55 6.47 -15.89
CA TYR A 70 -2.16 6.25 -15.48
C TYR A 70 -2.09 5.48 -14.15
N LEU A 71 -2.91 5.86 -13.17
CA LEU A 71 -2.99 5.17 -11.88
C LEU A 71 -3.48 3.72 -12.04
N SER A 72 -4.53 3.50 -12.83
CA SER A 72 -5.06 2.15 -13.10
C SER A 72 -4.06 1.25 -13.82
N ALA A 73 -3.29 1.79 -14.77
CA ALA A 73 -2.21 1.07 -15.43
C ALA A 73 -1.12 0.63 -14.44
N GLY A 74 -0.73 1.50 -13.50
CA GLY A 74 0.21 1.15 -12.43
C GLY A 74 -0.30 -0.01 -11.56
N HIS A 75 -1.58 0.01 -11.18
CA HIS A 75 -2.20 -1.10 -10.44
C HIS A 75 -2.27 -2.39 -11.26
N ALA A 76 -2.51 -2.31 -12.58
CA ALA A 76 -2.50 -3.47 -13.46
C ALA A 76 -1.12 -4.15 -13.52
N VAL A 77 -0.03 -3.37 -13.52
CA VAL A 77 1.34 -3.89 -13.44
C VAL A 77 1.58 -4.61 -12.12
N ASN A 78 1.19 -4.02 -10.99
CA ASN A 78 1.31 -4.67 -9.68
C ASN A 78 0.49 -5.97 -9.64
N ALA A 79 -0.74 -5.96 -10.16
CA ALA A 79 -1.58 -7.15 -10.24
C ALA A 79 -0.93 -8.26 -11.09
N ALA A 80 -0.23 -7.91 -12.17
CA ALA A 80 0.53 -8.86 -12.97
C ALA A 80 1.69 -9.48 -12.17
N TRP A 81 2.42 -8.69 -11.39
CA TRP A 81 3.46 -9.20 -10.48
C TRP A 81 2.90 -10.15 -9.43
N TYR A 82 1.76 -9.81 -8.81
CA TYR A 82 1.11 -10.72 -7.87
C TYR A 82 0.74 -12.06 -8.53
N ARG A 83 0.16 -12.04 -9.74
CA ARG A 83 -0.14 -13.27 -10.50
C ARG A 83 1.12 -14.08 -10.78
N PHE A 84 2.23 -13.42 -11.13
CA PHE A 84 3.51 -14.09 -11.30
C PHE A 84 3.97 -14.78 -10.01
N TYR A 85 4.00 -14.08 -8.88
CA TYR A 85 4.39 -14.68 -7.61
C TYR A 85 3.43 -15.78 -7.13
N THR A 86 2.13 -15.67 -7.39
CA THR A 86 1.16 -16.73 -7.11
C THR A 86 1.43 -17.97 -7.96
N SER A 87 1.78 -17.80 -9.24
CA SER A 87 2.17 -18.93 -10.11
C SER A 87 3.49 -19.57 -9.66
N LEU A 88 4.38 -18.81 -9.03
CA LEU A 88 5.60 -19.35 -8.45
C LEU A 88 5.33 -20.05 -7.11
N SER A 89 4.43 -19.51 -6.28
CA SER A 89 4.10 -20.08 -4.97
C SER A 89 3.47 -21.46 -5.06
N SER A 90 2.81 -21.81 -6.19
CA SER A 90 2.27 -23.16 -6.38
C SER A 90 3.34 -24.26 -6.42
N TYR A 91 4.62 -23.91 -6.59
CA TYR A 91 5.73 -24.87 -6.52
C TYR A 91 6.30 -25.06 -5.10
N PHE A 92 5.82 -24.30 -4.12
CA PHE A 92 6.30 -24.35 -2.74
C PHE A 92 5.22 -24.88 -1.78
N PRO A 93 5.60 -25.54 -0.67
CA PRO A 93 4.65 -26.00 0.32
C PRO A 93 4.00 -24.81 1.07
N THR A 94 2.70 -24.90 1.32
CA THR A 94 1.98 -23.95 2.18
C THR A 94 2.02 -24.44 3.63
N ILE A 95 2.53 -23.62 4.54
CA ILE A 95 2.54 -23.93 5.98
C ILE A 95 1.41 -23.13 6.65
N THR A 96 0.43 -23.83 7.20
CA THR A 96 -0.67 -23.25 7.98
C THR A 96 -0.61 -23.74 9.42
N ALA A 97 -0.67 -22.82 10.39
CA ALA A 97 -0.78 -23.13 11.81
C ALA A 97 -2.24 -22.96 12.26
N GLY A 98 -2.80 -23.98 12.89
CA GLY A 98 -4.11 -23.94 13.54
C GLY A 98 -3.98 -24.44 14.98
N TYR A 99 -4.78 -23.88 15.89
CA TYR A 99 -4.90 -24.38 17.26
C TYR A 99 -6.31 -24.96 17.46
N THR A 100 -6.41 -26.05 18.21
CA THR A 100 -7.66 -26.61 18.72
C THR A 100 -7.90 -26.12 20.14
#